data_AF-A0A160T5C6-F1
#
_entry.id   AF-A0A160T5C6-F1
#
_cell.length_a   1.000
_cell.length_b   1.000
_cell.length_c   1.000
_cell.angle_alpha   90.00
_cell.angle_beta   90.00
_cell.angle_gamma   90.00
#
_symmetry.space_group_name_H-M   'P 1'
#
loop_
_entity.id
_entity.type
_entity.pdbx_description
1 polymer ?
#
loop_
_entity_poly.entity_id
_entity_poly.type
_entity_poly.pdbx_seq_one_letter_code
_entity_poly.pdbx_strand_id
1 'polypeptide(L)'
;MRSRMKPNLLIILCALAASLLLLAACGPGANQAEATIAPALESAPTTDPVPTAPPAGEAYPPAVAAPVEAYPSDQAAPPTVAPEAYPSVVETFQEPRFRIDQPVAATATTITGQAPPGTSLAVMDVTYNGALLGTGRSDDSGRFTIPVTGLVAGNRIGLAVGELAEGQTLSQMAEQFFPYRGEGFMNLPNVGIFFDTVQVAP
;
A
#
# COMPACT_ATOMS: atom_id res chain seq x y z
N MET A 1 -9.27 -50.95 32.34
CA MET A 1 -10.15 -50.80 31.16
C MET A 1 -10.10 -49.35 30.69
N ARG A 2 -9.31 -49.04 29.66
CA ARG A 2 -9.24 -47.68 29.08
C ARG A 2 -10.33 -47.55 28.02
N SER A 3 -11.38 -46.81 28.34
CA SER A 3 -12.49 -46.52 27.44
C SER A 3 -11.99 -45.79 26.20
N ARG A 4 -12.18 -46.38 25.02
CA ARG A 4 -11.96 -45.74 23.71
C ARG A 4 -13.19 -44.87 23.41
N MET A 5 -13.26 -43.66 23.95
CA MET A 5 -14.26 -42.68 23.50
C MET A 5 -13.92 -42.24 22.08
N LYS A 6 -14.89 -42.39 21.17
CA LYS A 6 -14.74 -42.05 19.75
C LYS A 6 -14.54 -40.53 19.61
N PRO A 7 -13.63 -40.08 18.72
CA PRO A 7 -13.30 -38.66 18.55
C PRO A 7 -14.53 -37.79 18.21
N ASN A 8 -15.53 -38.35 17.52
CA ASN A 8 -16.78 -37.63 17.24
C ASN A 8 -17.60 -37.30 18.49
N LEU A 9 -17.51 -38.12 19.55
CA LEU A 9 -18.22 -37.88 20.81
C LEU A 9 -17.54 -36.78 21.64
N LEU A 10 -16.21 -36.65 21.53
CA LEU A 10 -15.44 -35.56 22.14
C LEU A 10 -15.76 -34.21 21.48
N ILE A 11 -15.86 -34.18 20.15
CA ILE A 11 -16.17 -32.97 19.39
C ILE A 11 -17.59 -32.45 19.70
N ILE A 12 -18.57 -33.35 19.80
CA ILE A 12 -19.95 -32.98 20.16
C ILE A 12 -20.03 -32.44 21.60
N LEU A 13 -19.27 -33.02 22.54
CA LEU A 13 -19.23 -32.54 23.93
C LEU A 13 -18.59 -31.15 24.04
N CYS A 14 -17.52 -30.89 23.28
CA CYS A 14 -16.87 -29.57 23.22
C CYS A 14 -17.77 -28.52 22.55
N ALA A 15 -18.53 -28.89 21.52
CA ALA A 15 -19.47 -27.98 20.86
C ALA A 15 -20.61 -27.56 21.82
N LEU A 16 -21.16 -28.51 22.60
CA LEU A 16 -22.19 -28.23 23.60
C LEU A 16 -21.69 -27.36 24.76
N ALA A 17 -20.43 -27.53 25.19
CA ALA A 17 -19.81 -26.70 26.22
C ALA A 17 -19.54 -25.26 25.74
N ALA A 18 -19.18 -25.09 24.46
CA ALA A 18 -18.95 -23.77 23.87
C ALA A 18 -20.25 -22.96 23.69
N SER A 19 -21.36 -23.63 23.34
CA SER A 19 -22.67 -22.97 23.19
C SER A 19 -23.26 -22.46 24.52
N LEU A 20 -22.83 -23.01 25.67
CA LEU A 20 -23.31 -22.58 26.99
C LEU A 20 -22.59 -21.32 27.53
N LEU A 21 -21.45 -20.92 26.93
CA LEU A 21 -20.65 -19.78 27.37
C LEU A 21 -21.00 -18.44 26.69
N LEU A 22 -21.91 -18.43 25.72
CA LEU A 22 -22.23 -17.25 24.89
C LEU A 22 -23.43 -16.40 25.36
N LEU A 23 -24.05 -16.72 26.51
CA LEU A 23 -25.22 -15.97 27.02
C LEU A 23 -24.91 -14.98 28.18
N ALA A 24 -23.65 -14.67 28.49
CA ALA A 24 -23.28 -13.87 29.67
C ALA A 24 -22.42 -12.60 29.38
N ALA A 25 -22.64 -11.92 28.26
CA ALA A 25 -21.99 -10.61 28.02
C ALA A 25 -22.91 -9.65 27.25
N CYS A 26 -24.00 -9.23 27.92
CA CYS A 26 -24.80 -8.08 27.53
C CYS A 26 -24.51 -6.95 28.53
N GLY A 27 -24.03 -5.81 28.05
CA GLY A 27 -23.81 -4.61 28.86
C GLY A 27 -23.67 -3.37 27.99
N PRO A 28 -24.61 -2.40 28.05
CA PRO A 28 -24.52 -1.14 27.33
C PRO A 28 -24.14 0.03 28.26
N GLY A 29 -23.37 0.99 27.74
CA GLY A 29 -23.15 2.32 28.33
C GLY A 29 -22.22 3.13 27.42
N ALA A 30 -22.74 4.01 26.55
CA ALA A 30 -23.12 5.42 26.79
C ALA A 30 -21.91 6.29 27.21
N ASN A 31 -21.29 7.04 26.29
CA ASN A 31 -21.58 8.41 25.80
C ASN A 31 -21.10 9.57 26.70
N GLN A 32 -20.43 10.56 26.06
CA GLN A 32 -20.27 12.01 26.32
C GLN A 32 -18.78 12.41 26.15
N ALA A 33 -18.32 13.29 25.25
CA ALA A 33 -18.84 14.53 24.68
C ALA A 33 -19.26 15.56 25.73
N GLU A 34 -18.33 16.46 26.08
CA GLU A 34 -18.70 17.79 26.59
C GLU A 34 -17.67 18.85 26.19
N ALA A 35 -18.15 19.79 25.38
CA ALA A 35 -17.60 21.12 25.21
C ALA A 35 -18.36 22.06 26.16
N THR A 36 -17.72 23.06 26.76
CA THR A 36 -18.39 24.34 27.13
C THR A 36 -17.34 25.41 27.51
N ILE A 37 -17.13 26.44 26.67
CA ILE A 37 -17.63 27.85 26.66
C ILE A 37 -16.71 28.86 27.42
N ALA A 38 -16.41 29.95 26.71
CA ALA A 38 -15.72 31.21 27.08
C ALA A 38 -16.58 32.07 28.09
N PRO A 39 -16.46 33.42 28.31
CA PRO A 39 -15.77 34.52 27.58
C PRO A 39 -15.07 35.59 28.46
N ALA A 40 -14.35 36.53 27.84
CA ALA A 40 -14.31 37.96 28.23
C ALA A 40 -13.59 38.79 27.16
N LEU A 41 -14.14 39.98 26.87
CA LEU A 41 -13.89 40.85 25.72
C LEU A 41 -12.91 42.01 25.99
N GLU A 42 -12.51 42.64 24.88
CA GLU A 42 -12.15 44.06 24.68
C GLU A 42 -10.65 44.42 24.85
N SER A 43 -9.92 44.84 23.82
CA SER A 43 -10.12 46.11 23.08
C SER A 43 -9.35 46.11 21.73
N ALA A 44 -9.94 46.71 20.69
CA ALA A 44 -9.30 47.09 19.41
C ALA A 44 -8.66 48.50 19.52
N PRO A 45 -8.00 49.10 18.51
CA PRO A 45 -7.72 48.69 17.11
C PRO A 45 -6.19 48.71 16.78
N THR A 46 -5.70 48.31 15.60
CA THR A 46 -5.41 49.20 14.46
C THR A 46 -4.78 48.39 13.30
N THR A 47 -5.15 48.74 12.07
CA THR A 47 -4.42 48.57 10.78
C THR A 47 -4.30 47.17 10.14
N ASP A 48 -5.06 47.00 9.06
CA ASP A 48 -4.79 46.06 7.96
C ASP A 48 -3.39 46.29 7.35
N PRO A 49 -2.69 45.19 7.02
CA PRO A 49 -1.90 45.19 5.80
C PRO A 49 -2.42 44.16 4.79
N VAL A 50 -2.68 44.69 3.60
CA VAL A 50 -2.80 43.99 2.31
C VAL A 50 -1.75 42.87 2.19
N PRO A 51 -2.10 41.66 1.67
CA PRO A 51 -1.09 40.65 1.36
C PRO A 51 -0.23 41.13 0.19
N THR A 52 1.00 41.51 0.52
CA THR A 52 2.05 41.84 -0.45
C THR A 52 2.71 40.53 -0.91
N ALA A 53 2.94 40.42 -2.22
CA ALA A 53 3.68 39.34 -2.86
C ALA A 53 5.04 39.06 -2.19
N PRO A 54 5.59 37.82 -2.28
CA PRO A 54 6.92 37.53 -1.75
C PRO A 54 7.99 38.37 -2.46
N PRO A 55 8.94 38.97 -1.72
CA PRO A 55 10.05 39.68 -2.33
C PRO A 55 10.98 38.71 -3.05
N ALA A 56 11.29 39.04 -4.30
CA ALA A 56 12.45 38.50 -4.98
C ALA A 56 13.73 39.06 -4.33
N GLY A 57 14.68 38.18 -4.03
CA GLY A 57 16.09 38.55 -3.83
C GLY A 57 16.63 38.33 -2.43
N GLU A 58 16.99 37.09 -2.11
CA GLU A 58 18.13 36.83 -1.23
C GLU A 58 19.25 36.27 -2.09
N ALA A 59 20.23 37.12 -2.36
CA ALA A 59 21.43 36.78 -3.09
C ALA A 59 22.19 35.70 -2.32
N TYR A 60 22.50 34.60 -3.02
CA TYR A 60 23.45 33.61 -2.55
C TYR A 60 24.77 34.29 -2.13
N PRO A 61 25.41 33.86 -1.04
CA PRO A 61 26.75 34.35 -0.71
C PRO A 61 27.71 34.00 -1.87
N PRO A 62 28.62 34.90 -2.27
CA PRO A 62 29.58 34.58 -3.31
C PRO A 62 30.41 33.37 -2.87
N ALA A 63 30.59 32.43 -3.80
CA ALA A 63 31.42 31.25 -3.59
C ALA A 63 32.81 31.71 -3.13
N VAL A 64 33.15 31.38 -1.89
CA VAL A 64 34.51 31.53 -1.38
C VAL A 64 35.36 30.59 -2.21
N ALA A 65 36.23 31.15 -3.05
CA ALA A 65 37.21 30.38 -3.81
C ALA A 65 38.09 29.63 -2.81
N ALA A 66 37.96 28.30 -2.79
CA ALA A 66 38.92 27.44 -2.11
C ALA A 66 40.31 27.71 -2.71
N PRO A 67 41.38 27.76 -1.89
CA PRO A 67 42.72 27.85 -2.44
C PRO A 67 42.99 26.57 -3.25
N VAL A 68 43.22 26.75 -4.54
CA VAL A 68 43.79 25.72 -5.41
C VAL A 68 45.23 25.50 -4.99
N GLU A 69 45.43 24.72 -3.94
CA GLU A 69 46.70 24.03 -3.78
C GLU A 69 46.80 23.04 -4.94
N ALA A 70 47.77 23.30 -5.82
CA ALA A 70 48.05 22.49 -6.98
C ALA A 70 48.38 21.07 -6.54
N TYR A 71 47.46 20.13 -6.77
CA TYR A 71 47.80 18.71 -6.74
C TYR A 71 48.90 18.46 -7.78
N PRO A 72 50.03 17.80 -7.43
CA PRO A 72 51.07 17.50 -8.39
C PRO A 72 50.54 16.50 -9.42
N SER A 73 50.22 16.99 -10.61
CA SER A 73 49.72 16.20 -11.73
C SER A 73 50.88 15.74 -12.61
N ASP A 74 51.68 14.79 -12.12
CA ASP A 74 52.61 14.00 -12.97
C ASP A 74 52.06 12.60 -13.29
N GLN A 75 50.76 12.40 -13.11
CA GLN A 75 50.08 11.19 -13.56
C GLN A 75 49.38 11.48 -14.88
N ALA A 76 49.89 10.90 -15.96
CA ALA A 76 49.20 10.88 -17.24
C ALA A 76 47.75 10.45 -17.01
N ALA A 77 46.81 11.24 -17.55
CA ALA A 77 45.39 10.96 -17.41
C ALA A 77 45.13 9.49 -17.80
N PRO A 78 44.40 8.71 -16.98
CA PRO A 78 43.95 7.39 -17.42
C PRO A 78 43.19 7.58 -18.74
N PRO A 79 43.34 6.66 -19.71
CA PRO A 79 42.64 6.78 -20.98
C PRO A 79 41.14 6.95 -20.70
N THR A 80 40.56 8.01 -21.26
CA THR A 80 39.12 8.23 -21.26
C THR A 80 38.47 7.08 -22.02
N VAL A 81 38.05 6.04 -21.30
CA VAL A 81 37.17 5.02 -21.85
C VAL A 81 35.85 5.73 -22.12
N ALA A 82 35.45 5.81 -23.39
CA ALA A 82 34.12 6.27 -23.74
C ALA A 82 33.11 5.37 -22.99
N PRO A 83 32.14 5.94 -22.25
CA PRO A 83 31.16 5.11 -21.56
C PRO A 83 30.42 4.29 -22.62
N GLU A 84 30.54 2.96 -22.53
CA GLU A 84 29.69 2.08 -23.33
C GLU A 84 28.24 2.45 -23.02
N ALA A 85 27.46 2.72 -24.06
CA ALA A 85 26.05 3.02 -23.89
C ALA A 85 25.39 1.82 -23.21
N TYR A 86 24.83 2.05 -22.02
CA TYR A 86 24.08 1.01 -21.32
C TYR A 86 23.01 0.46 -22.27
N PRO A 87 22.91 -0.87 -22.43
CA PRO A 87 21.87 -1.43 -23.27
C PRO A 87 20.50 -1.04 -22.70
N SER A 88 19.68 -0.42 -23.53
CA SER A 88 18.28 -0.15 -23.20
C SER A 88 17.55 -1.50 -23.04
N VAL A 89 17.15 -1.84 -21.82
CA VAL A 89 16.32 -3.03 -21.58
C VAL A 89 14.92 -2.74 -22.12
N VAL A 90 14.53 -3.42 -23.19
CA VAL A 90 13.15 -3.41 -23.68
C VAL A 90 12.32 -4.26 -22.72
N GLU A 91 11.49 -3.62 -21.90
CA GLU A 91 10.56 -4.34 -21.03
C GLU A 91 9.41 -4.92 -21.86
N THR A 92 9.15 -6.22 -21.68
CA THR A 92 8.00 -6.90 -22.29
C THR A 92 6.96 -7.21 -21.22
N PHE A 93 5.69 -7.00 -21.56
CA PHE A 93 4.54 -7.25 -20.68
C PHE A 93 3.65 -8.32 -21.29
N GLN A 94 3.04 -9.15 -20.44
CA GLN A 94 2.12 -10.21 -20.84
C GLN A 94 0.70 -9.92 -20.37
N GLU A 95 -0.29 -10.22 -21.21
CA GLU A 95 -1.72 -10.03 -20.93
C GLU A 95 -2.42 -11.39 -20.68
N PRO A 96 -3.51 -11.44 -19.89
CA PRO A 96 -4.07 -10.36 -19.09
C PRO A 96 -3.16 -9.98 -17.92
N ARG A 97 -2.79 -8.71 -17.82
CA ARG A 97 -1.93 -8.21 -16.74
C ARG A 97 -2.73 -7.75 -15.53
N PHE A 98 -2.06 -7.61 -14.39
CA PHE A 98 -2.65 -7.00 -13.20
C PHE A 98 -3.01 -5.55 -13.49
N ARG A 99 -4.28 -5.19 -13.31
CA ARG A 99 -4.79 -3.84 -13.46
C ARG A 99 -6.02 -3.63 -12.61
N ILE A 100 -6.03 -2.62 -11.76
CA ILE A 100 -7.22 -2.16 -11.05
C ILE A 100 -7.97 -1.17 -11.96
N ASP A 101 -9.28 -1.36 -12.13
CA ASP A 101 -10.12 -0.43 -12.88
C ASP A 101 -10.18 0.91 -12.12
N GLN A 102 -9.93 2.02 -12.82
CA GLN A 102 -9.92 3.37 -12.26
C GLN A 102 -11.06 4.21 -12.85
N PRO A 103 -11.60 5.18 -12.09
CA PRO A 103 -11.23 5.55 -10.72
C PRO A 103 -11.77 4.58 -9.67
N VAL A 104 -11.10 4.51 -8.52
CA VAL A 104 -11.58 3.79 -7.34
C VAL A 104 -12.09 4.81 -6.32
N ALA A 105 -13.41 4.87 -6.09
CA ALA A 105 -14.00 5.79 -5.13
C ALA A 105 -13.90 5.27 -3.68
N ALA A 106 -13.77 6.16 -2.70
CA ALA A 106 -13.76 5.77 -1.28
C ALA A 106 -15.08 5.13 -0.79
N THR A 107 -16.18 5.36 -1.50
CA THR A 107 -17.49 4.73 -1.22
C THR A 107 -17.67 3.37 -1.89
N ALA A 108 -16.70 2.93 -2.71
CA ALA A 108 -16.78 1.64 -3.38
C ALA A 108 -16.72 0.49 -2.37
N THR A 109 -17.62 -0.48 -2.55
CA THR A 109 -17.66 -1.72 -1.76
C THR A 109 -17.07 -2.90 -2.51
N THR A 110 -16.70 -2.70 -3.77
CA THR A 110 -16.12 -3.70 -4.66
C THR A 110 -15.03 -3.08 -5.51
N ILE A 111 -13.91 -3.78 -5.68
CA ILE A 111 -12.86 -3.44 -6.63
C ILE A 111 -12.94 -4.40 -7.81
N THR A 112 -12.88 -3.84 -9.02
CA THR A 112 -12.83 -4.62 -10.27
C THR A 112 -11.51 -4.39 -10.99
N GLY A 113 -11.19 -5.30 -11.91
CA GLY A 113 -9.97 -5.18 -12.67
C GLY A 113 -9.66 -6.41 -13.50
N GLN A 114 -8.39 -6.53 -13.86
CA GLN A 114 -7.81 -7.64 -14.61
C GLN A 114 -6.60 -8.22 -13.88
N ALA A 115 -6.39 -9.51 -14.03
CA ALA A 115 -5.24 -10.26 -13.55
C ALA A 115 -5.11 -11.55 -14.39
N PRO A 116 -3.97 -12.27 -14.33
CA PRO A 116 -3.87 -13.57 -14.99
C PRO A 116 -5.00 -14.52 -14.57
N PRO A 117 -5.58 -15.33 -15.47
CA PRO A 117 -6.74 -16.16 -15.17
C PRO A 117 -6.56 -17.10 -13.98
N GLY A 118 -7.62 -17.26 -13.17
CA GLY A 118 -7.62 -18.19 -12.04
C GLY A 118 -6.60 -17.87 -10.95
N THR A 119 -6.14 -16.62 -10.82
CA THR A 119 -5.16 -16.19 -9.82
C THR A 119 -5.85 -15.81 -8.52
N SER A 120 -5.31 -16.25 -7.38
CA SER A 120 -5.75 -15.81 -6.04
C SER A 120 -5.27 -14.38 -5.79
N LEU A 121 -6.16 -13.49 -5.36
CA LEU A 121 -5.92 -12.06 -5.27
C LEU A 121 -6.21 -11.53 -3.86
N ALA A 122 -5.39 -10.57 -3.41
CA ALA A 122 -5.62 -9.80 -2.20
C ALA A 122 -5.53 -8.30 -2.52
N VAL A 123 -6.53 -7.54 -2.06
CA VAL A 123 -6.51 -6.07 -2.09
C VAL A 123 -6.09 -5.58 -0.72
N MET A 124 -5.05 -4.75 -0.66
CA MET A 124 -4.43 -4.32 0.58
C MET A 124 -4.21 -2.80 0.57
N ASP A 125 -4.28 -2.17 1.74
CA ASP A 125 -3.92 -0.77 1.92
C ASP A 125 -2.39 -0.64 1.99
N VAL A 126 -1.79 -0.12 0.92
CA VAL A 126 -0.35 0.09 0.79
C VAL A 126 0.12 1.19 1.72
N THR A 127 -0.70 2.22 1.95
CA THR A 127 -0.40 3.32 2.85
C THR A 127 -0.33 2.85 4.31
N TYR A 128 -1.15 1.86 4.69
CA TYR A 128 -1.21 1.31 6.04
C TYR A 128 -0.54 -0.06 6.18
N ASN A 129 0.72 -0.16 5.73
CA ASN A 129 1.59 -1.36 5.85
C ASN A 129 0.98 -2.66 5.29
N GLY A 130 0.17 -2.58 4.23
CA GLY A 130 -0.44 -3.76 3.61
C GLY A 130 -1.63 -4.32 4.40
N ALA A 131 -2.38 -3.49 5.13
CA ALA A 131 -3.59 -3.97 5.81
C ALA A 131 -4.57 -4.59 4.81
N LEU A 132 -5.07 -5.80 5.08
CA LEU A 132 -5.97 -6.51 4.17
C LEU A 132 -7.34 -5.82 4.10
N LEU A 133 -7.78 -5.51 2.88
CA LEU A 133 -9.09 -4.89 2.60
C LEU A 133 -10.11 -5.87 2.02
N GLY A 134 -9.62 -6.89 1.30
CA GLY A 134 -10.46 -7.93 0.70
C GLY A 134 -9.63 -8.98 -0.05
N THR A 135 -10.25 -10.12 -0.34
CA THR A 135 -9.65 -11.21 -1.11
C THR A 135 -10.63 -11.73 -2.16
N GLY A 136 -10.09 -12.33 -3.23
CA GLY A 136 -10.90 -12.99 -4.24
C GLY A 136 -10.05 -13.71 -5.28
N ARG A 137 -10.63 -13.96 -6.45
CA ARG A 137 -9.95 -14.68 -7.53
C ARG A 137 -10.34 -14.06 -8.87
N SER A 138 -9.42 -14.06 -9.84
CA SER A 138 -9.78 -13.81 -11.23
C SER A 138 -10.49 -15.00 -11.86
N ASP A 139 -11.39 -14.71 -12.79
CA ASP A 139 -12.08 -15.71 -13.59
C ASP A 139 -11.22 -16.20 -14.78
N ASP A 140 -11.79 -17.08 -15.61
CA ASP A 140 -11.12 -17.65 -16.77
C ASP A 140 -10.79 -16.62 -17.86
N SER A 141 -11.45 -15.46 -17.85
CA SER A 141 -11.15 -14.33 -18.73
C SER A 141 -10.10 -13.38 -18.16
N GLY A 142 -9.67 -13.60 -16.93
CA GLY A 142 -8.76 -12.74 -16.19
C GLY A 142 -9.43 -11.52 -15.57
N ARG A 143 -10.77 -11.41 -15.56
CA ARG A 143 -11.49 -10.34 -14.83
C ARG A 143 -11.67 -10.75 -13.37
N PHE A 144 -11.73 -9.77 -12.48
CA PHE A 144 -12.06 -10.02 -11.08
C PHE A 144 -13.05 -8.99 -10.53
N THR A 145 -13.74 -9.38 -9.46
CA THR A 145 -14.57 -8.50 -8.64
C THR A 145 -14.38 -8.93 -7.19
N ILE A 146 -13.78 -8.06 -6.38
CA ILE A 146 -13.39 -8.37 -5.00
C ILE A 146 -14.19 -7.46 -4.07
N PRO A 147 -14.98 -8.00 -3.13
CA PRO A 147 -15.62 -7.19 -2.10
C PRO A 147 -14.54 -6.63 -1.16
N VAL A 148 -14.66 -5.35 -0.81
CA VAL A 148 -13.71 -4.65 0.06
C VAL A 148 -14.43 -3.82 1.12
N THR A 149 -13.72 -3.56 2.21
CA THR A 149 -14.17 -2.65 3.26
C THR A 149 -13.03 -1.72 3.68
N GLY A 150 -13.37 -0.53 4.17
CA GLY A 150 -12.38 0.39 4.75
C GLY A 150 -11.52 1.13 3.71
N LEU A 151 -12.07 1.43 2.52
CA LEU A 151 -11.41 2.35 1.60
C LEU A 151 -11.41 3.76 2.17
N VAL A 152 -10.25 4.41 2.13
CA VAL A 152 -10.05 5.78 2.62
C VAL A 152 -9.55 6.63 1.46
N ALA A 153 -10.24 7.75 1.20
CA ALA A 153 -9.84 8.70 0.17
C ALA A 153 -8.39 9.17 0.38
N GLY A 154 -7.61 9.19 -0.69
CA GLY A 154 -6.20 9.57 -0.67
C GLY A 154 -5.23 8.43 -0.32
N ASN A 155 -5.69 7.34 0.31
CA ASN A 155 -4.85 6.16 0.52
C ASN A 155 -4.56 5.46 -0.80
N ARG A 156 -3.44 4.73 -0.84
CA ARG A 156 -3.08 3.85 -1.96
C ARG A 156 -3.46 2.42 -1.61
N ILE A 157 -4.17 1.76 -2.52
CA ILE A 157 -4.42 0.33 -2.45
C ILE A 157 -3.54 -0.41 -3.45
N GLY A 158 -3.25 -1.67 -3.14
CA GLY A 158 -2.43 -2.54 -3.96
C GLY A 158 -3.10 -3.87 -4.18
N LEU A 159 -2.91 -4.42 -5.38
CA LEU A 159 -3.35 -5.75 -5.77
C LEU A 159 -2.16 -6.70 -5.67
N ALA A 160 -2.24 -7.68 -4.79
CA ALA A 160 -1.23 -8.71 -4.59
C ALA A 160 -1.79 -10.10 -4.97
N VAL A 161 -0.90 -11.07 -5.16
CA VAL A 161 -1.28 -12.47 -5.22
C VAL A 161 -1.57 -12.93 -3.79
N GLY A 162 -2.80 -13.38 -3.55
CA GLY A 162 -3.33 -13.64 -2.21
C GLY A 162 -2.86 -14.95 -1.57
N GLU A 163 -2.34 -15.88 -2.36
CA GLU A 163 -1.93 -17.19 -1.91
C GLU A 163 -0.70 -17.67 -2.68
N LEU A 164 0.29 -18.17 -1.96
CA LEU A 164 1.44 -18.85 -2.55
C LEU A 164 1.08 -20.31 -2.80
N ALA A 165 1.49 -20.86 -3.94
CA ALA A 165 1.35 -22.30 -4.17
C ALA A 165 2.17 -23.09 -3.13
N GLU A 166 1.76 -24.33 -2.84
CA GLU A 166 2.46 -25.17 -1.87
C GLU A 166 3.95 -25.32 -2.24
N GLY A 167 4.83 -24.96 -1.30
CA GLY A 167 6.29 -24.98 -1.49
C GLY A 167 6.86 -23.82 -2.31
N GLN A 168 6.04 -22.89 -2.80
CA GLN A 168 6.48 -21.71 -3.53
C GLN A 168 6.94 -20.61 -2.56
N THR A 169 8.09 -19.99 -2.85
CA THR A 169 8.55 -18.80 -2.12
C THR A 169 7.97 -17.52 -2.70
N LEU A 170 7.96 -16.45 -1.91
CA LEU A 170 7.53 -15.13 -2.39
C LEU A 170 8.34 -14.65 -3.60
N SER A 171 9.64 -14.91 -3.64
CA SER A 171 10.51 -14.55 -4.76
C SER A 171 10.15 -15.32 -6.04
N GLN A 172 9.86 -16.61 -5.93
CA GLN A 172 9.44 -17.42 -7.08
C GLN A 172 8.08 -16.97 -7.62
N MET A 173 7.15 -16.65 -6.73
CA MET A 173 5.87 -16.06 -7.11
C MET A 173 6.07 -14.69 -7.80
N ALA A 174 6.96 -13.86 -7.27
CA ALA A 174 7.27 -12.56 -7.86
C ALA A 174 7.80 -12.71 -9.28
N GLU A 175 8.78 -13.59 -9.49
CA GLU A 175 9.37 -13.86 -10.80
C GLU A 175 8.34 -14.42 -11.80
N GLN A 176 7.48 -15.34 -11.35
CA GLN A 176 6.41 -15.91 -12.18
C GLN A 176 5.45 -14.83 -12.69
N PHE A 177 5.05 -13.90 -11.83
CA PHE A 177 4.04 -12.90 -12.14
C PHE A 177 4.62 -11.55 -12.61
N PHE A 178 5.94 -11.35 -12.54
CA PHE A 178 6.61 -10.13 -12.97
C PHE A 178 6.31 -9.71 -14.42
N PRO A 179 6.21 -10.62 -15.41
CA PRO A 179 5.83 -10.25 -16.77
C PRO A 179 4.41 -9.72 -16.89
N TYR A 180 3.53 -10.09 -15.94
CA TYR A 180 2.12 -9.66 -15.90
C TYR A 180 1.91 -8.42 -15.04
N ARG A 181 2.96 -7.74 -14.59
CA ARG A 181 2.82 -6.57 -13.72
C ARG A 181 2.08 -5.42 -14.41
N GLY A 182 1.28 -4.71 -13.63
CA GLY A 182 0.61 -3.48 -14.01
C GLY A 182 1.53 -2.27 -13.98
N GLU A 183 0.99 -1.13 -14.41
CA GLU A 183 1.72 0.15 -14.42
C GLU A 183 2.02 0.65 -13.01
N GLY A 184 1.17 0.32 -12.03
CA GLY A 184 1.38 0.66 -10.63
C GLY A 184 2.19 -0.37 -9.84
N PHE A 185 2.97 -1.24 -10.50
CA PHE A 185 3.79 -2.25 -9.82
C PHE A 185 4.66 -1.63 -8.72
N MET A 186 4.63 -2.22 -7.54
CA MET A 186 5.40 -1.75 -6.39
C MET A 186 5.88 -2.92 -5.55
N ASN A 187 7.19 -3.03 -5.35
CA ASN A 187 7.78 -3.96 -4.40
C ASN A 187 8.24 -3.17 -3.17
N LEU A 188 7.49 -3.30 -2.07
CA LEU A 188 7.77 -2.62 -0.82
C LEU A 188 8.39 -3.60 0.19
N PRO A 189 9.66 -3.41 0.58
CA PRO A 189 10.31 -4.23 1.59
C PRO A 189 9.48 -4.31 2.87
N ASN A 190 9.34 -5.52 3.42
CA ASN A 190 8.57 -5.82 4.64
C ASN A 190 7.05 -5.55 4.57
N VAL A 191 6.53 -5.01 3.46
CA VAL A 191 5.08 -4.77 3.26
C VAL A 191 4.52 -5.79 2.27
N GLY A 192 5.14 -5.94 1.10
CA GLY A 192 4.69 -6.89 0.09
C GLY A 192 5.01 -6.49 -1.34
N ILE A 193 4.61 -7.37 -2.26
CA ILE A 193 4.76 -7.17 -3.70
C ILE A 193 3.35 -6.93 -4.26
N PHE A 194 3.14 -5.73 -4.78
CA PHE A 194 1.90 -5.31 -5.38
C PHE A 194 2.08 -5.27 -6.89
N PHE A 195 1.31 -6.09 -7.60
CA PHE A 195 1.39 -6.18 -9.04
C PHE A 195 0.72 -5.01 -9.74
N ASP A 196 -0.18 -4.31 -9.06
CA ASP A 196 -0.68 -3.00 -9.45
C ASP A 196 -1.07 -2.18 -8.21
N THR A 197 -1.01 -0.86 -8.30
CA THR A 197 -1.43 0.04 -7.20
C THR A 197 -2.14 1.27 -7.74
N VAL A 198 -3.18 1.71 -7.02
CA VAL A 198 -3.97 2.90 -7.39
C VAL A 198 -4.30 3.73 -6.16
N GLN A 199 -4.46 5.04 -6.36
CA GLN A 199 -4.93 5.92 -5.30
C GLN A 199 -6.46 5.92 -5.26
N VAL A 200 -7.02 5.87 -4.06
CA VAL A 200 -8.46 5.98 -3.84
C VAL A 200 -8.87 7.44 -4.01
N ALA A 201 -9.76 7.67 -4.96
CA ALA A 201 -10.38 8.96 -5.23
C ALA A 201 -11.35 9.36 -4.09
N PRO A 202 -11.53 10.67 -3.85
CA PRO A 202 -12.48 11.19 -2.87
C PRO A 202 -13.93 10.76 -3.14
#